data_AF-A0A960E3X1-F1
#
_entry.id   AF-A0A960E3X1-F1
#
_cell.length_a   1.000
_cell.length_b   1.000
_cell.length_c   1.000
_cell.angle_alpha   90.00
_cell.angle_beta   90.00
_cell.angle_gamma   90.00
#
_symmetry.space_group_name_H-M   'P 1'
#
loop_
_entity.id
_entity.type
_entity.pdbx_description
1 polymer ?
#
loop_
_entity_poly.entity_id
_entity_poly.type
_entity_poly.pdbx_seq_one_letter_code
_entity_poly.pdbx_strand_id
1 'polypeptide(L)'
;EIRRAQEAGELHDDLDPNRLVDQVGMAMLNLLRGWATELIDDDALVAGTLHALDICLLAIAPPDQRDRLRDHALALAPRLTRPVPR
;
A
#
# COMPACT_ATOMS: atom_id res chain seq x y z
N GLU A 1 -14.01 -1.50 -5.47
CA GLU A 1 -13.20 -0.43 -4.83
C GLU A 1 -12.45 0.44 -5.83
N ILE A 2 -11.36 0.00 -6.51
CA ILE A 2 -10.60 0.88 -7.44
C ILE A 2 -11.48 1.58 -8.51
N ARG A 3 -12.35 0.81 -9.19
CA ARG A 3 -13.27 1.37 -10.20
C ARG A 3 -14.26 2.39 -9.62
N ARG A 4 -14.73 2.18 -8.39
CA ARG A 4 -15.62 3.13 -7.70
C ARG A 4 -14.90 4.43 -7.35
N ALA A 5 -13.62 4.34 -6.94
CA ALA A 5 -12.80 5.52 -6.67
C ALA A 5 -12.49 6.31 -7.95
N GLN A 6 -12.33 5.64 -9.10
CA GLN A 6 -12.25 6.31 -10.40
C GLN A 6 -13.57 7.00 -10.77
N GLU A 7 -14.70 6.31 -10.63
CA GLU A 7 -16.04 6.86 -10.89
C GLU A 7 -16.37 8.06 -9.96
N ALA A 8 -15.77 8.11 -8.77
CA ALA A 8 -15.89 9.22 -7.82
C ALA A 8 -14.90 10.37 -8.07
N GLY A 9 -13.99 10.25 -9.05
CA GLY A 9 -12.95 11.24 -9.36
C GLY A 9 -11.81 11.31 -8.33
N GLU A 10 -11.71 10.32 -7.45
CA GLU A 10 -10.65 10.22 -6.43
C GLU A 10 -9.35 9.66 -7.00
N LEU A 11 -9.44 8.92 -8.10
CA LEU A 11 -8.33 8.36 -8.87
C LEU A 11 -8.42 8.80 -10.34
N HIS A 12 -7.28 8.94 -10.99
CA HIS A 12 -7.24 9.27 -12.42
C HIS A 12 -7.86 8.14 -13.26
N ASP A 13 -8.59 8.53 -14.29
CA ASP A 13 -9.35 7.69 -15.22
C ASP A 13 -8.48 7.04 -16.32
N ASP A 14 -7.26 7.52 -16.51
CA ASP A 14 -6.26 6.96 -17.44
C ASP A 14 -5.54 5.72 -16.88
N LEU A 15 -5.85 5.34 -15.65
CA LEU A 15 -5.23 4.21 -14.98
C LEU A 15 -5.97 2.89 -15.20
N ASP A 16 -5.21 1.88 -15.63
CA ASP A 16 -5.68 0.49 -15.65
C ASP A 16 -5.63 -0.11 -14.23
N PRO A 17 -6.79 -0.43 -13.61
CA PRO A 17 -6.85 -1.03 -12.29
C PRO A 17 -6.09 -2.35 -12.19
N ASN A 18 -5.94 -3.09 -13.28
CA ASN A 18 -5.23 -4.37 -13.26
C ASN A 18 -3.73 -4.17 -13.05
N ARG A 19 -3.16 -3.11 -13.62
CA ARG A 19 -1.74 -2.78 -13.43
C ARG A 19 -1.41 -2.38 -12.00
N LEU A 20 -2.34 -1.69 -11.32
CA LEU A 20 -2.24 -1.41 -9.90
C LEU A 20 -2.23 -2.69 -9.06
N VAL A 21 -3.13 -3.61 -9.35
CA VAL A 21 -3.23 -4.89 -8.64
C VAL A 21 -1.95 -5.72 -8.82
N ASP A 22 -1.39 -5.75 -10.04
CA ASP A 22 -0.13 -6.45 -10.32
C ASP A 22 1.05 -5.86 -9.50
N GLN A 23 1.15 -4.53 -9.45
CA GLN A 23 2.20 -3.82 -8.73
C GLN A 23 2.12 -4.09 -7.22
N VAL A 24 0.92 -4.01 -6.64
CA VAL A 24 0.69 -4.28 -5.21
C VAL A 24 0.90 -5.76 -4.88
N GLY A 25 0.49 -6.65 -5.78
CA GLY A 25 0.57 -8.09 -5.60
C GLY A 25 1.99 -8.60 -5.33
N MET A 26 2.99 -8.05 -6.03
CA MET A 26 4.39 -8.41 -5.78
C MET A 26 4.87 -7.99 -4.38
N ALA A 27 4.50 -6.79 -3.93
CA ALA A 27 4.86 -6.31 -2.59
C ALA A 27 4.17 -7.14 -1.49
N MET A 28 2.87 -7.42 -1.65
CA MET A 28 2.11 -8.26 -0.73
C MET A 28 2.66 -9.68 -0.64
N LEU A 29 3.09 -10.27 -1.75
CA LEU A 29 3.67 -11.61 -1.75
C LEU A 29 4.96 -11.69 -0.92
N ASN A 30 5.82 -10.67 -0.99
CA ASN A 30 7.04 -10.62 -0.18
C ASN A 30 6.71 -10.45 1.32
N LEU A 31 5.72 -9.64 1.67
CA LEU A 31 5.26 -9.47 3.04
C LEU A 31 4.67 -10.77 3.61
N LEU A 32 3.81 -11.43 2.83
CA LEU A 32 3.24 -12.74 3.18
C LEU A 32 4.32 -13.80 3.40
N ARG A 33 5.37 -13.80 2.57
CA ARG A 33 6.52 -14.70 2.76
C ARG A 33 7.27 -14.38 4.04
N GLY A 34 7.54 -13.11 4.31
CA GLY A 34 8.17 -12.67 5.56
C GLY A 34 7.37 -13.14 6.77
N TRP A 35 6.06 -12.90 6.76
CA TRP A 35 5.14 -13.30 7.81
C TRP A 35 5.09 -14.82 8.00
N ALA A 36 4.96 -15.58 6.90
CA ALA A 36 4.94 -17.05 6.94
C ALA A 36 6.26 -17.66 7.44
N THR A 37 7.37 -16.92 7.35
CA THR A 37 8.67 -17.31 7.90
C THR A 37 8.96 -16.73 9.29
N GLU A 38 7.96 -16.10 9.93
CA GLU A 38 8.06 -15.42 11.22
C GLU A 38 9.11 -14.30 11.26
N LEU A 39 9.50 -13.79 10.09
CA LEU A 39 10.45 -12.68 9.95
C LEU A 39 9.81 -11.34 10.36
N ILE A 40 8.50 -11.20 10.14
CA ILE A 40 7.68 -10.05 10.52
C ILE A 40 6.43 -10.52 11.25
N ASP A 41 5.90 -9.69 12.14
CA ASP A 41 4.65 -9.98 12.87
C ASP A 41 3.40 -9.50 12.09
N ASP A 42 2.22 -9.80 12.65
CA ASP A 42 0.92 -9.39 12.10
C ASP A 42 0.84 -7.86 11.90
N ASP A 43 1.35 -7.09 12.87
CA ASP A 43 1.35 -5.62 12.82
C ASP A 43 2.19 -5.11 11.64
N ALA A 44 3.37 -5.68 11.43
CA ALA A 44 4.24 -5.36 10.30
C ALA A 44 3.66 -5.84 8.97
N LEU A 45 2.96 -6.97 8.93
CA LEU A 45 2.25 -7.44 7.73
C LEU A 45 1.13 -6.46 7.33
N VAL A 46 0.30 -6.04 8.29
CA VAL A 46 -0.79 -5.08 8.04
C VAL A 46 -0.22 -3.73 7.62
N ALA A 47 0.75 -3.20 8.37
CA ALA A 47 1.37 -1.92 8.05
C ALA A 47 2.07 -1.95 6.68
N GLY A 48 2.76 -3.03 6.34
CA GLY A 48 3.42 -3.21 5.04
C GLY A 48 2.45 -3.25 3.89
N THR A 49 1.33 -3.95 4.07
CA THR A 49 0.29 -4.04 3.05
C THR A 49 -0.35 -2.68 2.80
N LEU A 50 -0.70 -1.96 3.88
CA LEU A 50 -1.25 -0.60 3.78
C LEU A 50 -0.25 0.38 3.14
N HIS A 51 1.02 0.32 3.52
CA HIS A 51 2.05 1.19 2.93
C HIS A 51 2.26 0.91 1.43
N ALA A 52 2.26 -0.37 1.01
CA ALA A 52 2.37 -0.73 -0.40
C ALA A 52 1.17 -0.22 -1.22
N LEU A 53 -0.03 -0.30 -0.65
CA LEU A 53 -1.25 0.27 -1.23
C LEU A 53 -1.14 1.80 -1.34
N ASP A 54 -0.70 2.48 -0.27
CA ASP A 54 -0.56 3.94 -0.27
C ASP A 54 0.43 4.45 -1.31
N ILE A 55 1.59 3.81 -1.47
CA ILE A 55 2.56 4.19 -2.51
C ILE A 55 1.91 4.07 -3.90
N CYS A 56 1.17 2.99 -4.14
CA CYS A 56 0.49 2.78 -5.41
C CYS A 56 -0.61 3.82 -5.64
N LEU A 57 -1.39 4.15 -4.60
CA LEU A 57 -2.40 5.21 -4.63
C LEU A 57 -1.77 6.60 -4.83
N LEU A 58 -0.62 6.88 -4.23
CA LEU A 58 0.07 8.16 -4.31
C LEU A 58 0.65 8.43 -5.70
N ALA A 59 1.12 7.39 -6.38
CA ALA A 59 1.59 7.46 -7.76
C ALA A 59 0.48 7.92 -8.74
N ILE A 60 -0.78 7.68 -8.38
CA ILE A 60 -1.94 7.80 -9.27
C ILE A 60 -2.95 8.86 -8.80
N ALA A 61 -2.73 9.39 -7.59
CA ALA A 61 -3.60 10.37 -6.98
C ALA A 61 -3.46 11.73 -7.69
N PRO A 62 -4.57 12.44 -7.89
CA PRO A 62 -4.54 13.83 -8.35
C PRO A 62 -3.83 14.72 -7.31
N PRO A 63 -3.30 15.89 -7.71
CA PRO A 63 -2.48 16.75 -6.86
C PRO A 63 -3.09 17.03 -5.48
N ASP A 64 -4.40 17.23 -5.42
CA ASP A 64 -5.12 17.59 -4.20
C ASP A 64 -5.24 16.44 -3.19
N GLN A 65 -5.12 15.18 -3.64
CA GLN A 65 -5.20 13.99 -2.78
C GLN A 65 -3.81 13.49 -2.36
N ARG A 66 -2.73 13.96 -3.01
CA ARG A 66 -1.36 13.50 -2.75
C ARG A 66 -0.85 13.81 -1.35
N ASP A 67 -1.18 14.99 -0.80
CA ASP A 67 -0.71 15.37 0.54
C ASP A 67 -1.31 14.46 1.63
N ARG A 68 -2.61 14.12 1.52
CA ARG A 68 -3.27 13.19 2.46
C ARG A 68 -2.68 11.79 2.41
N LEU A 69 -2.46 11.26 1.21
CA LEU A 69 -1.85 9.94 1.03
C LEU A 69 -0.38 9.93 1.50
N ARG A 70 0.36 11.03 1.29
CA ARG A 70 1.75 11.15 1.75
C ARG A 70 1.82 11.07 3.28
N ASP A 71 0.98 11.83 3.96
CA ASP A 71 0.98 11.89 5.41
C ASP A 71 0.56 10.54 6.02
N HIS A 72 -0.37 9.82 5.40
CA HIS A 72 -0.74 8.46 5.80
C HIS A 72 0.41 7.47 5.62
N ALA A 73 1.06 7.47 4.45
CA ALA A 73 2.19 6.58 4.15
C ALA A 73 3.37 6.78 5.10
N LEU A 74 3.67 8.04 5.46
CA LEU A 74 4.73 8.39 6.41
C LEU A 74 4.41 7.91 7.83
N ALA A 75 3.15 7.96 8.26
CA ALA A 75 2.72 7.47 9.56
C ALA A 75 2.85 5.94 9.70
N LEU A 76 2.84 5.20 8.59
CA LEU A 76 2.99 3.75 8.56
C LEU A 76 4.45 3.27 8.51
N ALA A 77 5.37 4.06 7.96
CA ALA A 77 6.77 3.68 7.77
C ALA A 77 7.50 3.16 9.04
N PRO A 78 7.31 3.72 10.25
CA PRO A 78 7.95 3.23 11.47
C PRO A 78 7.51 1.82 11.90
N ARG A 79 6.35 1.35 11.42
CA ARG A 79 5.80 0.02 11.76
C ARG A 79 6.35 -1.10 10.87
N LEU A 80 7.00 -0.74 9.75
CA LEU A 80 7.55 -1.67 8.77
C LEU A 80 8.89 -2.29 9.19
N THR A 81 9.59 -1.64 10.12
CA THR A 81 10.96 -1.98 10.50
C THR A 81 11.04 -2.77 11.81
N ARG A 82 9.92 -3.28 12.34
CA ARG A 82 9.90 -4.03 13.60
C ARG A 82 10.07 -5.53 13.32
N PRO A 83 11.26 -6.11 13.56
CA PRO A 83 11.42 -7.57 13.52
C PRO A 83 10.79 -8.22 14.74
N VAL A 84 10.33 -9.46 14.58
CA VAL A 84 9.84 -10.28 15.69
C VAL A 84 10.99 -10.55 16.67
N PRO A 85 10.86 -10.21 17.96
CA PRO A 85 11.84 -10.62 18.96
C PRO A 85 11.82 -12.15 19.09
N ARG A 86 12.99 -12.78 18.92
CA ARG A 86 13.18 -14.23 19.12
C ARG A 86 12.94 -14.68 20.55
#